data_AF-A0A485A8Z8-F1
#
_entry.id   AF-A0A485A8Z8-F1
#
_cell.length_a   1.000
_cell.length_b   1.000
_cell.length_c   1.000
_cell.angle_alpha   90.00
_cell.angle_beta   90.00
_cell.angle_gamma   90.00
#
_symmetry.space_group_name_H-M   'P 1'
#
loop_
_entity.id
_entity.type
_entity.pdbx_description
1 polymer ?
#
loop_
_entity_poly.entity_id
_entity_poly.type
_entity_poly.pdbx_seq_one_letter_code
_entity_poly.pdbx_strand_id
1 'polypeptide(L)' 'MKILFFCIRFPLASETFVLNQVVSFIKMGYEVSILSVYSGDLDKLHSDYINYDIANKVSYIFEKRFIQLKINFIN' A
#
# COMPACT_ATOMS: atom_id res chain seq x y z
N MET A 1 -18.68 8.01 7.58
CA MET A 1 -17.42 8.19 8.34
C MET A 1 -16.25 8.08 7.37
N LYS A 2 -15.20 8.90 7.56
CA LYS A 2 -13.97 8.83 6.77
C LYS A 2 -12.91 8.06 7.54
N ILE A 3 -12.21 7.14 6.90
CA ILE A 3 -11.18 6.30 7.50
C ILE A 3 -9.88 6.46 6.71
N LEU A 4 -8.79 6.76 7.42
CA LEU A 4 -7.44 6.83 6.87
C LEU A 4 -6.61 5.68 7.44
N PHE A 5 -6.08 4.83 6.56
CA PHE A 5 -5.03 3.88 6.90
C PHE A 5 -3.67 4.55 6.68
N PHE A 6 -2.79 4.46 7.67
CA PHE A 6 -1.40 4.91 7.54
C PHE A 6 -0.46 3.72 7.56
N CYS A 7 0.36 3.55 6.50
CA CYS A 7 1.22 2.38 6.34
C CYS A 7 2.65 2.80 5.98
N ILE A 8 3.66 2.12 6.51
CA ILE A 8 5.04 2.33 6.04
C ILE A 8 5.19 1.88 4.58
N ARG A 9 4.59 0.74 4.23
CA ARG A 9 4.51 0.26 2.83
C ARG A 9 3.14 -0.34 2.57
N PHE A 10 2.65 -0.13 1.35
CA PHE A 10 1.40 -0.74 0.91
C PHE A 10 1.34 -0.83 -0.63
N PRO A 11 0.74 -1.88 -1.21
CA PRO A 11 0.29 -3.13 -0.56
C PRO A 11 1.46 -4.06 -0.21
N LEU A 12 1.24 -5.06 0.65
CA LEU A 12 2.21 -6.13 0.92
C LEU A 12 1.67 -7.45 0.41
N ALA A 13 2.38 -8.12 -0.51
CA ALA A 13 1.89 -9.35 -1.13
C ALA A 13 1.81 -10.52 -0.14
N SER A 14 2.73 -10.57 0.82
CA SER A 14 2.77 -11.60 1.87
C SER A 14 1.81 -11.33 3.05
N GLU A 15 1.24 -10.12 3.13
CA GLU A 15 0.45 -9.68 4.27
C GLU A 15 -0.77 -8.86 3.83
N THR A 16 -1.90 -9.55 3.63
CA THR A 16 -3.13 -8.93 3.14
C THR A 16 -4.04 -8.38 4.24
N PHE A 17 -3.63 -8.43 5.51
CA PHE A 17 -4.46 -8.00 6.65
C PHE A 17 -5.01 -6.57 6.48
N VAL A 18 -4.13 -5.61 6.12
CA VAL A 18 -4.53 -4.22 5.89
C VAL A 18 -5.50 -4.11 4.71
N LEU A 19 -5.23 -4.83 3.62
CA LEU A 19 -6.13 -4.85 2.46
C LEU A 19 -7.52 -5.40 2.84
N ASN A 20 -7.58 -6.48 3.60
CA ASN A 20 -8.82 -7.09 4.05
C ASN A 20 -9.64 -6.14 4.94
N GLN A 21 -8.98 -5.37 5.81
CA GLN A 21 -9.65 -4.35 6.63
C GLN A 21 -10.17 -3.19 5.78
N VAL A 22 -9.36 -2.67 4.85
CA VAL A 22 -9.77 -1.63 3.90
C VAL A 22 -11.02 -2.06 3.14
N VAL A 23 -11.00 -3.26 2.56
CA VAL A 23 -12.14 -3.83 1.82
C VAL A 23 -13.36 -3.99 2.71
N SER A 24 -13.19 -4.44 3.96
CA SER A 24 -14.30 -4.58 4.91
C SER A 24 -14.95 -3.24 5.21
N PHE A 25 -14.16 -2.18 5.43
CA PHE A 25 -14.71 -0.85 5.66
C PHE A 25 -15.38 -0.25 4.42
N ILE A 26 -14.83 -0.50 3.22
CA ILE A 26 -15.50 -0.11 1.96
C ILE A 26 -16.86 -0.82 1.84
N LYS A 27 -16.92 -2.13 2.12
CA LYS A 27 -18.17 -2.92 2.11
C LYS A 27 -19.20 -2.39 3.11
N MET A 28 -18.77 -1.78 4.22
CA MET A 28 -19.64 -1.13 5.20
C MET A 28 -20.11 0.28 4.77
N GLY A 29 -19.71 0.76 3.60
CA GLY A 29 -20.12 2.07 3.06
C GLY A 29 -19.28 3.25 3.57
N TYR A 30 -18.10 2.99 4.15
CA TYR A 30 -17.20 4.06 4.59
C TYR A 30 -16.31 4.57 3.45
N GLU A 31 -15.98 5.85 3.52
CA GLU A 31 -14.98 6.47 2.64
C GLU A 31 -13.59 6.14 3.20
N VAL A 32 -12.83 5.33 2.46
CA VAL A 32 -11.51 4.85 2.89
C VAL A 32 -10.41 5.45 2.01
N SER A 33 -9.38 5.96 2.66
CA SER A 33 -8.14 6.46 2.05
C SER A 33 -6.94 5.79 2.71
N ILE A 34 -5.84 5.70 1.97
CA ILE A 34 -4.61 5.07 2.43
C ILE A 34 -3.47 6.04 2.15
N LEU A 35 -2.73 6.40 3.18
CA LEU A 35 -1.48 7.14 3.06
C LEU A 35 -0.34 6.18 3.36
N SER A 36 0.54 5.97 2.38
CA SER A 36 1.71 5.12 2.56
C SER A 36 3.01 5.85 2.33
N VAL A 37 4.01 5.57 3.18
CA VAL A 37 5.33 6.21 3.06
C VAL A 37 6.00 5.77 1.75
N TYR A 38 5.95 4.47 1.42
CA TYR A 38 6.52 3.92 0.19
C TYR A 38 5.54 2.98 -0.50
N SER A 39 5.68 2.84 -1.82
CA SER A 39 5.05 1.73 -2.52
C SER A 39 5.59 0.38 -2.03
N GLY A 40 4.67 -0.58 -1.90
CA GLY A 40 4.97 -1.98 -1.60
C GLY A 40 5.05 -2.84 -2.85
N ASP A 41 4.42 -4.01 -2.84
CA ASP A 41 4.50 -5.00 -3.91
C ASP A 41 3.40 -4.79 -4.96
N LEU A 42 3.73 -4.11 -6.06
CA LEU A 42 2.78 -3.86 -7.15
C LEU A 42 2.76 -4.95 -8.23
N ASP A 43 3.75 -5.85 -8.24
CA ASP A 43 3.85 -6.94 -9.23
C ASP A 43 2.97 -8.16 -8.87
N LYS A 44 2.62 -8.31 -7.59
CA LYS A 44 1.83 -9.43 -7.05
C LYS A 44 0.66 -8.91 -6.23
N LEU A 45 -0.35 -8.40 -6.93
CA LEU A 45 -1.54 -7.84 -6.31
C LEU A 45 -2.59 -8.92 -6.03
N HIS A 46 -3.18 -8.85 -4.85
CA HIS A 46 -4.37 -9.62 -4.52
C HIS A 46 -5.56 -9.13 -5.35
N SER A 47 -6.48 -10.00 -5.75
CA SER A 47 -7.62 -9.65 -6.61
C SER A 47 -8.44 -8.49 -6.06
N ASP A 48 -8.64 -8.45 -4.74
CA ASP A 48 -9.40 -7.38 -4.08
C ASP A 48 -8.76 -5.99 -4.21
N TYR A 49 -7.45 -5.91 -4.43
CA TYR A 49 -6.79 -4.63 -4.72
C TYR A 49 -7.33 -4.03 -6.02
N ILE A 50 -7.60 -4.88 -7.01
CA ILE A 50 -8.16 -4.49 -8.32
C ILE A 50 -9.68 -4.29 -8.20
N ASN A 51 -10.39 -5.27 -7.62
CA ASN A 51 -11.86 -5.26 -7.53
C ASN A 51 -12.42 -4.04 -6.78
N TYR A 52 -11.68 -3.50 -5.82
CA TYR A 52 -12.08 -2.33 -5.03
C TYR A 52 -11.38 -1.03 -5.46
N ASP A 53 -10.64 -1.07 -6.57
CA ASP A 53 -9.93 0.07 -7.11
C ASP A 53 -9.08 0.78 -6.04
N ILE A 54 -8.24 -0.01 -5.38
CA ILE A 54 -7.46 0.45 -4.23
C ILE A 54 -6.33 1.40 -4.66
N ALA A 55 -5.85 1.27 -5.90
CA ALA A 55 -4.84 2.16 -6.47
C ALA A 55 -5.27 3.65 -6.38
N ASN A 56 -6.53 3.95 -6.69
CA ASN A 56 -7.08 5.31 -6.62
C ASN A 56 -7.37 5.80 -5.20
N LYS A 57 -7.19 4.94 -4.19
CA LYS A 57 -7.41 5.24 -2.77
C LYS A 57 -6.09 5.36 -2.00
N VAL A 58 -4.97 5.14 -2.67
CA VAL A 58 -3.63 5.22 -2.09
C VAL A 58 -2.91 6.49 -2.54
N SER A 59 -2.33 7.18 -1.57
CA SER A 59 -1.31 8.21 -1.82
C SER A 59 0.04 7.74 -1.27
N TYR A 60 1.08 7.85 -2.10
CA TYR A 60 2.45 7.52 -1.72
C TYR A 60 3.25 8.79 -1.42
N ILE A 61 3.98 8.81 -0.32
CA ILE A 61 4.88 9.93 0.02
C ILE A 61 6.15 9.86 -0.83
N PHE A 62 6.68 8.66 -1.07
CA PHE A 62 7.88 8.43 -1.88
C PHE A 62 7.65 7.31 -2.90
N GLU A 63 8.17 7.48 -4.13
CA GLU A 63 7.93 6.56 -5.25
C GLU A 63 8.52 5.16 -5.03
N LYS A 64 9.74 5.05 -4.48
CA LYS A 64 10.41 3.79 -4.10
C LYS A 64 11.32 4.01 -2.89
N ARG A 65 11.49 2.96 -2.08
CA ARG A 65 12.47 2.94 -0.99
C ARG A 65 13.85 3.19 -1.62
N PHE A 66 14.60 4.18 -1.12
CA PHE A 66 16.03 4.27 -1.38
C PHE A 66 16.64 2.95 -0.91
N ILE A 67 16.92 2.05 -1.85
CA ILE A 67 17.84 0.94 -1.57
C ILE A 67 19.18 1.64 -1.41
N GLN A 68 19.80 1.50 -0.24
CA GLN A 68 21.19 1.88 -0.01
C GLN A 68 21.98 1.34 -1.20
N LEU A 69 22.40 2.21 -2.13
CA LEU A 69 23.36 1.85 -3.16
C LEU A 69 24.52 1.24 -2.39
N LYS A 70 24.84 -0.03 -2.65
CA LYS A 70 26.07 -0.64 -2.16
C LYS A 70 27.19 0.28 -2.65
N ILE A 71 27.73 1.10 -1.74
CA ILE A 71 28.99 1.78 -1.97
C ILE A 71 30.00 0.65 -2.00
N ASN A 72 30.30 0.17 -3.22
CA ASN A 72 31.47 -0.65 -3.44
C ASN A 72 32.65 0.26 -3.16
N PHE A 73 33.21 0.17 -1.95
CA PHE A 73 34.55 0.67 -1.71
C PHE A 73 35.47 -0.12 -2.64
N ILE A 74 35.94 0.53 -3.70
CA ILE A 74 37.02 0.03 -4.53
C ILE A 74 38.24 0.00 -3.63
N ASN A 75 38.85 -1.18 -3.52
CA ASN A 75 40.07 -1.46 -2.75
C ASN A 75 41.22 -0.52 -3.13
#